data_AF-A0A2V9XD51-F1
#
_entry.id   AF-A0A2V9XD51-F1
#
_cell.length_a   1.000
_cell.length_b   1.000
_cell.length_c   1.000
_cell.angle_alpha   90.00
_cell.angle_beta   90.00
_cell.angle_gamma   90.00
#
_symmetry.space_group_name_H-M   'P 1'
#
loop_
_entity.id
_entity.type
_entity.pdbx_description
1 polymer ?
#
loop_
_entity_poly.entity_id
_entity_poly.type
_entity_poly.pdbx_seq_one_letter_code
_entity_poly.pdbx_strand_id
1 'polypeptide(L)'
;MSKQGWSIFRFAFILLLALLLKESGIAANVNTRSLTSRKSKSQSVNESQRARRRMSRLARKRAPRARLVRTTHRRRHRYYERFSTSSFAQDLSDGDATAGEDPVVRQAAVDALGNMNGTVVAIEPTSGRILAMVNQKLALSSGAQPCSTIKLSVALAALSEGVIDKNTEIALGRRSRMNLTRALAHSNNAYFEALGRQLGFDKVSYYAHQFGLGEMAGYNIEGEHLGTYPDAEIPTKLGGVGKMCSFGEGVSMTPLELGAMVSAIANGGTLYYLQHPTSAEEVANFQPRVKRHLDIAPLIPEISDGMAGAVLYGTARSVRMNFSEEEILGKTGTCSRAGTRYGWFASYANTEVGRIVTVVFLEGGRPTYGPKAAEIAGHLYRNLYDHNFFIVRPTMPTDNAGVEKVGVAQ
;
A
#
# COMPACT_ATOMS: atom_id res chain seq x y z
N MET A 1 9.11 22.83 -42.81
CA MET A 1 9.62 21.76 -43.71
C MET A 1 8.61 20.62 -43.73
N SER A 2 8.13 20.27 -44.93
CA SER A 2 6.94 19.44 -45.16
C SER A 2 7.19 17.94 -44.95
N LYS A 3 6.12 17.20 -44.58
CA LYS A 3 6.08 15.75 -44.29
C LYS A 3 6.48 14.83 -45.46
N GLN A 4 6.92 15.35 -46.60
CA GLN A 4 7.38 14.57 -47.76
C GLN A 4 8.88 14.21 -47.71
N GLY A 5 9.70 14.89 -46.91
CA GLY A 5 11.15 14.61 -46.84
C GLY A 5 11.55 13.34 -46.07
N TRP A 6 10.69 12.80 -45.22
CA TRP A 6 11.05 11.70 -44.31
C TRP A 6 10.83 10.29 -44.90
N SER A 7 10.02 10.18 -45.96
CA SER A 7 9.75 8.90 -46.63
C SER A 7 10.90 8.47 -47.56
N ILE A 8 11.60 9.42 -48.18
CA ILE A 8 12.69 9.16 -49.13
C ILE A 8 13.95 8.66 -48.42
N PHE A 9 14.22 9.13 -47.20
CA PHE A 9 15.38 8.69 -46.40
C PHE A 9 15.25 7.26 -45.86
N ARG A 10 14.03 6.75 -45.64
CA ARG A 10 13.82 5.37 -45.16
C ARG A 10 13.97 4.32 -46.26
N PHE A 11 13.67 4.66 -47.51
CA PHE A 11 13.86 3.73 -48.64
C PHE A 11 15.33 3.63 -49.09
N ALA A 12 16.10 4.72 -49.02
CA ALA A 12 17.52 4.70 -49.37
C ALA A 12 18.37 3.86 -48.41
N PHE A 13 18.01 3.80 -47.12
CA PHE A 13 18.77 3.05 -46.11
C PHE A 13 18.56 1.52 -46.19
N ILE A 14 17.38 1.08 -46.65
CA ILE A 14 17.05 -0.35 -46.78
C ILE A 14 17.69 -0.96 -48.06
N LEU A 15 17.87 -0.16 -49.12
CA LEU A 15 18.54 -0.61 -50.34
C LEU A 15 20.06 -0.78 -50.16
N LEU A 16 20.69 0.01 -49.27
CA LEU A 16 22.13 -0.04 -49.01
C LEU A 16 22.55 -1.28 -48.19
N LEU A 17 21.64 -1.84 -47.37
CA LEU A 17 21.90 -3.01 -46.53
C LEU A 17 21.79 -4.33 -47.31
N ALA A 18 21.07 -4.34 -48.44
CA ALA A 18 20.88 -5.53 -49.29
C ALA A 18 22.03 -5.75 -50.30
N LEU A 19 22.94 -4.79 -50.46
CA LEU A 19 24.07 -4.85 -51.39
C LEU A 19 25.41 -5.26 -50.74
N LEU A 20 25.45 -5.50 -49.42
CA LEU A 20 26.68 -5.83 -48.68
C LEU A 20 26.79 -7.31 -48.23
N LEU A 21 25.92 -8.21 -48.71
CA LEU A 21 25.95 -9.65 -48.36
C LEU A 21 26.10 -10.60 -49.56
N LYS A 22 26.70 -10.12 -50.66
CA LYS A 22 27.15 -10.98 -51.76
C LYS A 22 28.66 -10.82 -51.92
N GLU A 23 29.43 -11.68 -51.26
CA GLU A 23 30.64 -12.31 -51.80
C GLU A 23 31.38 -13.10 -50.71
N SER A 24 31.46 -14.42 -50.89
CA SER A 24 32.64 -15.30 -50.64
C SER A 24 32.19 -16.76 -50.52
N GLY A 25 31.83 -17.35 -51.66
CA GLY A 25 31.76 -18.80 -51.83
C GLY A 25 33.12 -19.32 -52.27
N ILE A 26 33.74 -20.20 -51.48
CA ILE A 26 34.90 -21.00 -51.90
C ILE A 26 34.45 -22.46 -51.96
N ALA A 27 34.43 -22.99 -53.18
CA ALA A 27 34.19 -24.39 -53.48
C ALA A 27 35.41 -25.24 -53.09
N ALA A 28 35.20 -26.35 -52.39
CA ALA A 28 36.23 -27.36 -52.15
C ALA A 28 36.03 -28.53 -53.12
N ASN A 29 37.01 -28.71 -54.01
CA ASN A 29 37.15 -29.83 -54.94
C ASN A 29 37.28 -31.16 -54.20
N VAL A 30 36.48 -32.16 -54.57
CA VAL A 30 36.62 -33.55 -54.11
C VAL A 30 37.42 -34.31 -55.17
N ASN A 31 38.68 -34.61 -54.83
CA ASN A 31 39.58 -35.39 -55.68
C ASN A 31 39.47 -36.89 -55.26
N THR A 32 38.79 -37.70 -56.06
CA THR A 32 38.64 -39.14 -55.80
C THR A 32 39.87 -39.90 -56.30
N ARG A 33 40.84 -40.15 -55.40
CA ARG A 33 41.96 -41.07 -55.68
C ARG A 33 41.61 -42.47 -55.18
N SER A 34 41.47 -43.40 -56.13
CA SER A 34 41.40 -44.84 -55.89
C SER A 34 42.69 -45.31 -55.21
N LEU A 35 42.56 -45.94 -54.04
CA LEU A 35 43.65 -46.64 -53.37
C LEU A 35 43.29 -48.12 -53.22
N THR A 36 44.08 -48.90 -53.94
CA THR A 36 44.18 -50.36 -54.00
C THR A 36 44.36 -51.02 -52.65
N SER A 37 43.90 -52.28 -52.56
CA SER A 37 43.95 -53.14 -51.39
C SER A 37 45.39 -53.39 -50.90
N ARG A 38 45.61 -53.19 -49.59
CA ARG A 38 46.73 -53.75 -48.85
C ARG A 38 46.21 -54.35 -47.55
N LYS A 39 46.43 -55.65 -47.36
CA LYS A 39 46.25 -56.36 -46.09
C LYS A 39 47.09 -55.67 -45.00
N SER A 40 46.47 -55.25 -43.91
CA SER A 40 47.19 -54.89 -42.67
C SER A 40 46.65 -55.69 -41.48
N LYS A 41 47.60 -56.27 -40.74
CA LYS A 41 47.43 -57.05 -39.51
C LYS A 41 46.44 -56.42 -38.52
N SER A 42 45.60 -57.25 -37.90
CA SER A 42 44.71 -56.82 -36.81
C SER A 42 45.51 -56.38 -35.59
N GLN A 43 45.59 -55.08 -35.33
CA GLN A 43 45.89 -54.56 -34.00
C GLN A 43 44.58 -54.58 -33.19
N SER A 44 44.55 -55.27 -32.06
CA SER A 44 43.44 -55.15 -31.12
C SER A 44 43.49 -53.76 -30.47
N VAL A 45 42.55 -52.90 -30.83
CA VAL A 45 42.37 -51.62 -30.17
C VAL A 45 41.63 -51.90 -28.85
N ASN A 46 42.35 -51.88 -27.73
CA ASN A 46 41.73 -51.99 -26.42
C ASN A 46 41.09 -50.63 -26.05
N GLU A 47 39.78 -50.61 -25.98
CA GLU A 47 38.99 -49.42 -25.72
C GLU A 47 39.16 -48.96 -24.27
N SER A 48 39.67 -47.74 -24.06
CA SER A 48 39.86 -47.21 -22.70
C SER A 48 38.53 -47.11 -21.93
N GLN A 49 38.56 -47.32 -20.61
CA GLN A 49 37.36 -47.17 -19.76
C GLN A 49 36.67 -45.81 -19.92
N ARG A 50 37.43 -44.76 -20.26
CA ARG A 50 36.90 -43.42 -20.48
C ARG A 50 36.09 -43.33 -21.77
N ALA A 51 36.51 -44.01 -22.84
CA ALA A 51 35.76 -44.13 -24.09
C ALA A 51 34.45 -44.91 -23.89
N ARG A 52 34.50 -46.05 -23.16
CA ARG A 52 33.29 -46.82 -22.80
C ARG A 52 32.28 -46.02 -21.97
N ARG A 53 32.73 -45.23 -20.99
CA ARG A 53 31.85 -44.34 -20.21
C ARG A 53 31.25 -43.21 -21.03
N ARG A 54 31.95 -42.72 -22.05
CA ARG A 54 31.45 -41.67 -22.94
C ARG A 54 30.43 -42.23 -23.94
N MET A 55 30.69 -43.42 -24.47
CA MET A 55 29.77 -44.16 -25.34
C MET A 55 28.50 -44.59 -24.62
N SER A 56 28.59 -45.05 -23.36
CA SER A 56 27.39 -45.37 -22.55
C SER A 56 26.54 -44.13 -22.26
N ARG A 57 27.16 -42.97 -22.01
CA ARG A 57 26.46 -41.68 -21.87
C ARG A 57 25.79 -41.24 -23.16
N LEU A 58 26.42 -41.45 -24.32
CA LEU A 58 25.86 -41.13 -25.63
C LEU A 58 24.71 -42.07 -26.03
N ALA A 59 24.85 -43.37 -25.75
CA ALA A 59 23.78 -44.37 -25.94
C ALA A 59 22.56 -44.05 -25.07
N ARG A 60 22.77 -43.64 -23.82
CA ARG A 60 21.69 -43.23 -22.90
C ARG A 60 20.99 -41.92 -23.30
N LYS A 61 21.64 -41.09 -24.14
CA LYS A 61 21.04 -39.88 -24.75
C LYS A 61 20.28 -40.16 -26.06
N ARG A 62 20.55 -41.29 -26.73
CA ARG A 62 19.93 -41.67 -28.01
C ARG A 62 18.78 -42.67 -27.90
N ALA A 63 18.52 -43.22 -26.71
CA ALA A 63 17.32 -44.02 -26.48
C ALA A 63 16.06 -43.14 -26.70
N PRO A 64 15.08 -43.59 -27.51
CA PRO A 64 13.84 -42.85 -27.69
C PRO A 64 13.14 -42.79 -26.33
N ARG A 65 13.18 -41.61 -25.69
CA ARG A 65 12.31 -41.36 -24.54
C ARG A 65 10.89 -41.36 -25.09
N ALA A 66 10.17 -42.46 -24.87
CA ALA A 66 8.72 -42.44 -24.93
C ALA A 66 8.26 -41.27 -24.07
N ARG A 67 7.82 -40.19 -24.71
CA ARG A 67 7.31 -39.01 -24.04
C ARG A 67 5.95 -39.41 -23.50
N LEU A 68 5.95 -40.05 -22.33
CA LEU A 68 4.73 -40.23 -21.55
C LEU A 68 4.30 -38.82 -21.19
N VAL A 69 3.38 -38.27 -22.00
CA VAL A 69 2.67 -37.05 -21.66
C VAL A 69 1.78 -37.44 -20.48
N ARG A 70 2.35 -37.41 -19.27
CA ARG A 70 1.54 -37.31 -18.05
C ARG A 70 0.84 -35.98 -18.18
N THR A 71 -0.40 -36.01 -18.66
CA THR A 71 -1.39 -34.97 -18.41
C THR A 71 -1.55 -34.93 -16.89
N THR A 72 -0.71 -34.14 -16.22
CA THR A 72 -0.98 -33.78 -14.85
C THR A 72 -2.20 -32.88 -14.92
N HIS A 73 -3.38 -33.47 -14.72
CA HIS A 73 -4.55 -32.71 -14.33
C HIS A 73 -4.21 -32.06 -12.98
N ARG A 74 -3.56 -30.89 -13.02
CA ARG A 74 -3.55 -29.96 -11.90
C ARG A 74 -5.02 -29.59 -11.71
N ARG A 75 -5.72 -30.31 -10.83
CA ARG A 75 -6.94 -29.80 -10.20
C ARG A 75 -6.53 -28.47 -9.59
N ARG A 76 -6.81 -27.37 -10.29
CA ARG A 76 -6.74 -26.03 -9.70
C ARG A 76 -7.84 -26.04 -8.65
N HIS A 77 -7.50 -26.38 -7.42
CA HIS A 77 -8.35 -26.08 -6.28
C HIS A 77 -8.49 -24.56 -6.29
N ARG A 78 -9.61 -24.07 -6.82
CA ARG A 78 -10.00 -22.68 -6.66
C ARG A 78 -10.38 -22.55 -5.20
N TYR A 79 -9.41 -22.14 -4.38
CA TYR A 79 -9.69 -21.70 -3.03
C TYR A 79 -10.55 -20.44 -3.14
N TYR A 80 -11.81 -20.55 -2.74
CA TYR A 80 -12.68 -19.40 -2.56
C TYR A 80 -12.65 -19.08 -1.07
N GLU A 81 -12.24 -17.86 -0.73
CA GLU A 81 -12.42 -17.34 0.62
C GLU A 81 -13.91 -17.37 0.96
N ARG A 82 -14.25 -17.99 2.09
CA ARG A 82 -15.61 -17.99 2.62
C ARG A 82 -15.71 -16.85 3.62
N PHE A 83 -16.68 -15.96 3.40
CA PHE A 83 -16.96 -14.85 4.29
C PHE A 83 -18.29 -15.07 5.00
N SER A 84 -18.32 -14.82 6.30
CA SER A 84 -19.52 -14.91 7.14
C SER A 84 -20.13 -13.55 7.44
N THR A 85 -19.33 -12.48 7.43
CA THR A 85 -19.81 -11.11 7.66
C THR A 85 -20.40 -10.52 6.38
N SER A 86 -21.57 -9.87 6.49
CA SER A 86 -22.18 -9.13 5.39
C SER A 86 -21.34 -7.89 5.04
N SER A 87 -21.17 -7.63 3.74
CA SER A 87 -20.53 -6.38 3.25
C SER A 87 -21.47 -5.19 3.24
N PHE A 88 -22.76 -5.41 3.50
CA PHE A 88 -23.79 -4.38 3.50
C PHE A 88 -24.55 -4.40 4.81
N ALA A 89 -24.93 -3.22 5.27
CA ALA A 89 -25.73 -3.01 6.47
C ALA A 89 -26.77 -1.94 6.22
N GLN A 90 -27.86 -2.01 6.99
CA GLN A 90 -28.89 -0.98 7.05
C GLN A 90 -28.69 -0.18 8.34
N ASP A 91 -29.27 1.03 8.40
CA ASP A 91 -29.36 1.80 9.63
C ASP A 91 -27.99 2.08 10.27
N LEU A 92 -26.97 2.26 9.41
CA LEU A 92 -25.56 2.40 9.80
C LEU A 92 -25.31 3.60 10.70
N SER A 93 -26.08 4.67 10.52
CA SER A 93 -25.96 5.91 11.28
C SER A 93 -26.93 6.01 12.45
N ASP A 94 -27.68 4.95 12.76
CA ASP A 94 -28.67 4.97 13.82
C ASP A 94 -27.99 5.08 15.19
N GLY A 95 -28.29 6.20 15.86
CA GLY A 95 -27.71 6.55 17.16
C GLY A 95 -26.42 7.35 17.08
N ASP A 96 -25.98 7.77 15.89
CA ASP A 96 -24.84 8.68 15.75
C ASP A 96 -25.17 10.06 16.37
N ALA A 97 -24.27 10.59 17.21
CA ALA A 97 -24.34 11.95 17.71
C ALA A 97 -23.82 12.93 16.65
N THR A 98 -24.72 13.69 16.01
CA THR A 98 -24.38 14.50 14.81
C THR A 98 -24.47 16.01 15.01
N ALA A 99 -25.02 16.49 16.13
CA ALA A 99 -25.39 17.90 16.27
C ALA A 99 -24.21 18.89 16.36
N GLY A 100 -22.98 18.42 16.58
CA GLY A 100 -21.75 19.24 16.50
C GLY A 100 -20.88 18.96 15.27
N GLU A 101 -21.33 18.09 14.36
CA GLU A 101 -20.65 17.78 13.10
C GLU A 101 -20.88 18.87 12.04
N ASP A 102 -19.99 18.95 11.07
CA ASP A 102 -20.19 19.79 9.89
C ASP A 102 -21.25 19.13 8.97
N PRO A 103 -22.37 19.80 8.67
CA PRO A 103 -23.47 19.19 7.93
C PRO A 103 -23.09 18.85 6.48
N VAL A 104 -22.20 19.63 5.85
CA VAL A 104 -21.74 19.36 4.47
C VAL A 104 -20.84 18.14 4.46
N VAL A 105 -19.88 18.08 5.38
CA VAL A 105 -18.96 16.94 5.50
C VAL A 105 -19.72 15.67 5.88
N ARG A 106 -20.70 15.78 6.79
CA ARG A 106 -21.52 14.66 7.22
C ARG A 106 -22.35 14.10 6.08
N GLN A 107 -23.07 14.95 5.34
CA GLN A 107 -23.87 14.52 4.20
C GLN A 107 -22.99 13.85 3.13
N ALA A 108 -21.85 14.47 2.78
CA ALA A 108 -20.89 13.91 1.84
C ALA A 108 -20.40 12.51 2.26
N ALA A 109 -20.16 12.30 3.55
CA ALA A 109 -19.71 11.03 4.09
C ALA A 109 -20.80 9.94 4.11
N VAL A 110 -22.05 10.30 4.42
CA VAL A 110 -23.21 9.39 4.34
C VAL A 110 -23.42 8.93 2.91
N ASP A 111 -23.47 9.87 1.97
CA ASP A 111 -23.70 9.59 0.56
C ASP A 111 -22.60 8.72 -0.04
N ALA A 112 -21.34 8.98 0.35
CA ALA A 112 -20.20 8.21 -0.11
C ALA A 112 -20.18 6.77 0.43
N LEU A 113 -20.52 6.58 1.71
CA LEU A 113 -20.54 5.25 2.33
C LEU A 113 -21.68 4.39 1.80
N GLY A 114 -22.85 5.01 1.56
CA GLY A 114 -24.06 4.31 1.15
C GLY A 114 -24.44 3.22 2.15
N ASN A 115 -24.67 2.00 1.66
CA ASN A 115 -25.04 0.85 2.50
C ASN A 115 -23.88 -0.12 2.78
N MET A 116 -22.63 0.28 2.49
CA MET A 116 -21.46 -0.56 2.76
C MET A 116 -21.26 -0.69 4.27
N ASN A 117 -21.11 -1.91 4.77
CA ASN A 117 -20.84 -2.15 6.19
C ASN A 117 -19.45 -1.59 6.54
N GLY A 118 -19.44 -0.44 7.20
CA GLY A 118 -18.24 0.36 7.39
C GLY A 118 -18.52 1.69 8.08
N THR A 119 -17.47 2.50 8.19
CA THR A 119 -17.47 3.82 8.81
C THR A 119 -16.62 4.78 7.99
N VAL A 120 -16.98 6.06 8.06
CA VAL A 120 -16.19 7.17 7.51
C VAL A 120 -15.95 8.18 8.62
N VAL A 121 -14.69 8.53 8.84
CA VAL A 121 -14.28 9.58 9.78
C VAL A 121 -13.58 10.68 9.00
N ALA A 122 -14.03 11.91 9.16
CA ALA A 122 -13.44 13.11 8.56
C ALA A 122 -12.91 14.04 9.66
N ILE A 123 -11.64 14.46 9.54
CA ILE A 123 -10.91 15.14 10.61
C ILE A 123 -10.24 16.40 10.03
N GLU A 124 -10.35 17.51 10.75
CA GLU A 124 -9.54 18.70 10.53
C GLU A 124 -8.15 18.49 11.18
N PRO A 125 -7.07 18.35 10.39
CA PRO A 125 -5.80 17.88 10.91
C PRO A 125 -5.08 18.93 11.77
N THR A 126 -5.36 20.22 11.59
CA THR A 126 -4.72 21.32 12.35
C THR A 126 -5.32 21.55 13.73
N SER A 127 -6.44 20.89 14.05
CA SER A 127 -7.13 21.07 15.34
C SER A 127 -7.45 19.76 16.05
N GLY A 128 -7.51 18.64 15.31
CA GLY A 128 -8.04 17.37 15.83
C GLY A 128 -9.57 17.31 15.88
N ARG A 129 -10.28 18.34 15.38
CA ARG A 129 -11.75 18.33 15.33
C ARG A 129 -12.23 17.26 14.36
N ILE A 130 -13.10 16.38 14.83
CA ILE A 130 -13.84 15.45 13.98
C ILE A 130 -14.99 16.24 13.35
N LEU A 131 -14.92 16.41 12.03
CA LEU A 131 -15.91 17.13 11.24
C LEU A 131 -17.13 16.26 10.94
N ALA A 132 -16.93 14.94 10.79
CA ALA A 132 -18.01 13.97 10.65
C ALA A 132 -17.53 12.56 11.05
N MET A 133 -18.41 11.79 11.69
CA MET A 133 -18.20 10.39 12.02
C MET A 133 -19.48 9.59 11.70
N VAL A 134 -19.43 8.83 10.60
CA VAL A 134 -20.53 7.99 10.12
C VAL A 134 -20.39 6.58 10.66
N ASN A 135 -21.45 6.02 11.24
CA ASN A 135 -21.43 4.74 11.95
C ASN A 135 -20.41 4.78 13.11
N GLN A 136 -20.75 5.60 14.12
CA GLN A 136 -19.91 5.85 15.29
C GLN A 136 -19.65 4.57 16.07
N LYS A 137 -20.61 3.64 16.12
CA LYS A 137 -20.44 2.31 16.73
C LYS A 137 -19.23 1.57 16.20
N LEU A 138 -19.00 1.60 14.89
CA LEU A 138 -17.83 0.97 14.28
C LEU A 138 -16.57 1.85 14.39
N ALA A 139 -16.71 3.17 14.22
CA ALA A 139 -15.60 4.13 14.35
C ALA A 139 -14.93 4.06 15.73
N LEU A 140 -15.73 3.87 16.78
CA LEU A 140 -15.34 3.85 18.19
C LEU A 140 -15.04 2.44 18.72
N SER A 141 -15.23 1.40 17.91
CA SER A 141 -14.96 0.01 18.30
C SER A 141 -13.48 -0.25 18.60
N SER A 142 -13.16 -1.42 19.14
CA SER A 142 -11.77 -1.87 19.44
C SER A 142 -10.87 -2.07 18.20
N GLY A 143 -11.36 -1.68 17.03
CA GLY A 143 -10.63 -1.67 15.78
C GLY A 143 -10.51 -3.04 15.14
N ALA A 144 -9.65 -3.09 14.14
CA ALA A 144 -9.31 -4.34 13.47
C ALA A 144 -7.85 -4.30 13.02
N GLN A 145 -7.38 -5.42 12.45
CA GLN A 145 -6.04 -5.47 11.88
C GLN A 145 -5.86 -4.33 10.85
N PRO A 146 -4.83 -3.46 10.99
CA PRO A 146 -4.64 -2.31 10.08
C PRO A 146 -4.23 -2.74 8.66
N CYS A 147 -3.93 -4.02 8.45
CA CYS A 147 -3.47 -4.54 7.19
C CYS A 147 -2.23 -3.77 6.70
N SER A 148 -2.31 -3.10 5.55
CA SER A 148 -1.20 -2.34 4.97
C SER A 148 -1.17 -0.85 5.36
N THR A 149 -2.10 -0.34 6.17
CA THR A 149 -2.03 1.07 6.64
C THR A 149 -0.91 1.26 7.66
N ILE A 150 -0.54 0.20 8.42
CA ILE A 150 0.60 0.19 9.35
C ILE A 150 1.93 0.60 8.71
N LYS A 151 2.04 0.43 7.39
CA LYS A 151 3.24 0.79 6.60
C LYS A 151 3.60 2.28 6.69
N LEU A 152 2.64 3.16 7.01
CA LEU A 152 2.92 4.58 7.25
C LEU A 152 3.78 4.75 8.50
N SER A 153 3.39 4.14 9.62
CA SER A 153 4.18 4.13 10.87
C SER A 153 5.56 3.53 10.64
N VAL A 154 5.65 2.38 9.94
CA VAL A 154 6.94 1.72 9.65
C VAL A 154 7.84 2.57 8.75
N ALA A 155 7.28 3.25 7.74
CA ALA A 155 8.03 4.14 6.86
C ALA A 155 8.63 5.32 7.63
N LEU A 156 7.83 5.97 8.47
CA LEU A 156 8.28 7.07 9.32
C LEU A 156 9.34 6.62 10.32
N ALA A 157 9.17 5.45 10.94
CA ALA A 157 10.17 4.87 11.82
C ALA A 157 11.51 4.63 11.09
N ALA A 158 11.47 4.04 9.89
CA ALA A 158 12.67 3.77 9.10
C ALA A 158 13.40 5.05 8.65
N LEU A 159 12.65 6.10 8.31
CA LEU A 159 13.18 7.41 7.96
C LEU A 159 13.79 8.11 9.19
N SER A 160 13.09 8.09 10.33
CA SER A 160 13.55 8.71 11.59
C SER A 160 14.84 8.07 12.09
N GLU A 161 14.97 6.76 11.94
CA GLU A 161 16.17 6.01 12.30
C GLU A 161 17.30 6.11 11.25
N GLY A 162 17.09 6.82 10.14
CA GLY A 162 18.07 6.93 9.05
C GLY A 162 18.40 5.61 8.36
N VAL A 163 17.52 4.60 8.48
CA VAL A 163 17.71 3.28 7.83
C VAL A 163 17.50 3.39 6.32
N ILE A 164 16.66 4.34 5.90
CA ILE A 164 16.37 4.64 4.50
C ILE A 164 16.25 6.16 4.27
N ASP A 165 16.35 6.54 3.01
CA ASP A 165 15.83 7.76 2.39
C ASP A 165 14.99 7.39 1.14
N LYS A 166 14.44 8.34 0.39
CA LYS A 166 13.64 8.11 -0.84
C LYS A 166 14.41 7.38 -1.94
N ASN A 167 15.73 7.50 -1.96
CA ASN A 167 16.58 6.91 -3.00
C ASN A 167 17.06 5.52 -2.62
N THR A 168 16.95 5.16 -1.33
CA THR A 168 17.41 3.89 -0.80
C THR A 168 16.64 2.74 -1.43
N GLU A 169 17.36 1.89 -2.15
CA GLU A 169 16.80 0.71 -2.80
C GLU A 169 17.01 -0.57 -1.97
N ILE A 170 15.92 -1.10 -1.43
CA ILE A 170 15.93 -2.39 -0.70
C ILE A 170 15.82 -3.53 -1.70
N ALA A 171 16.73 -4.51 -1.58
CA ALA A 171 16.70 -5.72 -2.38
C ALA A 171 15.58 -6.66 -1.92
N LEU A 172 14.64 -6.97 -2.83
CA LEU A 172 13.51 -7.87 -2.59
C LEU A 172 13.76 -9.29 -3.12
N GLY A 173 14.93 -9.51 -3.74
CA GLY A 173 15.37 -10.75 -4.34
C GLY A 173 16.56 -10.51 -5.25
N ARG A 174 17.02 -11.54 -5.97
CA ARG A 174 18.25 -11.46 -6.80
C ARG A 174 18.23 -10.41 -7.91
N ARG A 175 17.04 -10.02 -8.40
CA ARG A 175 16.88 -9.12 -9.56
C ARG A 175 15.86 -8.00 -9.32
N SER A 176 15.37 -7.85 -8.09
CA SER A 176 14.32 -6.88 -7.78
C SER A 176 14.78 -6.01 -6.63
N ARG A 177 14.75 -4.71 -6.86
CA ARG A 177 14.98 -3.68 -5.85
C ARG A 177 13.82 -2.69 -5.94
N MET A 178 13.52 -2.04 -4.83
CA MET A 178 12.43 -1.09 -4.74
C MET A 178 12.81 0.00 -3.75
N ASN A 179 12.42 1.24 -4.04
CA ASN A 179 12.53 2.36 -3.12
C ASN A 179 11.23 2.59 -2.35
N LEU A 180 11.27 3.48 -1.36
CA LEU A 180 10.13 3.79 -0.48
C LEU A 180 8.90 4.23 -1.27
N THR A 181 9.07 5.15 -2.24
CA THR A 181 7.96 5.68 -3.06
C THR A 181 7.17 4.58 -3.75
N ARG A 182 7.85 3.66 -4.45
CA ARG A 182 7.17 2.54 -5.14
C ARG A 182 6.62 1.51 -4.15
N ALA A 183 7.31 1.30 -3.03
CA ALA A 183 6.87 0.37 -1.99
C ALA A 183 5.57 0.83 -1.31
N LEU A 184 5.44 2.12 -1.00
CA LEU A 184 4.20 2.70 -0.47
C LEU A 184 3.07 2.66 -1.51
N ALA A 185 3.35 3.14 -2.74
CA ALA A 185 2.35 3.21 -3.80
C ALA A 185 1.74 1.85 -4.17
N HIS A 186 2.56 0.81 -4.26
CA HIS A 186 2.13 -0.56 -4.56
C HIS A 186 1.94 -1.44 -3.33
N SER A 187 2.09 -0.88 -2.13
CA SER A 187 1.93 -1.58 -0.85
C SER A 187 2.77 -2.86 -0.77
N ASN A 188 4.05 -2.81 -1.16
CA ASN A 188 4.88 -4.01 -1.31
C ASN A 188 5.25 -4.66 0.04
N ASN A 189 4.69 -5.83 0.33
CA ASN A 189 4.91 -6.50 1.62
C ASN A 189 6.37 -6.86 1.86
N ALA A 190 7.07 -7.39 0.86
CA ALA A 190 8.46 -7.83 1.03
C ALA A 190 9.41 -6.68 1.42
N TYR A 191 9.15 -5.47 0.91
CA TYR A 191 9.89 -4.26 1.28
C TYR A 191 9.71 -3.94 2.77
N PHE A 192 8.45 -3.89 3.25
CA PHE A 192 8.17 -3.59 4.65
C PHE A 192 8.50 -4.73 5.62
N GLU A 193 8.49 -5.99 5.16
CA GLU A 193 9.04 -7.12 5.93
C GLU A 193 10.56 -7.02 6.09
N ALA A 194 11.27 -6.51 5.07
CA ALA A 194 12.71 -6.28 5.14
C ALA A 194 13.04 -5.10 6.06
N LEU A 195 12.32 -3.98 5.95
CA LEU A 195 12.48 -2.84 6.85
C LEU A 195 12.18 -3.20 8.30
N GLY A 196 11.08 -3.90 8.57
CA GLY A 196 10.75 -4.34 9.92
C GLY A 196 11.85 -5.18 10.56
N ARG A 197 12.49 -6.08 9.79
CA ARG A 197 13.64 -6.87 10.25
C ARG A 197 14.91 -6.05 10.46
N GLN A 198 15.11 -4.97 9.70
CA GLN A 198 16.24 -4.07 9.89
C GLN A 198 16.07 -3.18 11.12
N LEU A 199 14.85 -2.71 11.39
CA LEU A 199 14.52 -1.92 12.56
C LEU A 199 14.52 -2.74 13.85
N GLY A 200 13.99 -3.96 13.80
CA GLY A 200 13.71 -4.77 14.99
C GLY A 200 12.41 -4.35 15.69
N PHE A 201 11.90 -5.24 16.54
CA PHE A 201 10.61 -5.03 17.20
C PHE A 201 10.59 -3.80 18.11
N ASP A 202 11.62 -3.61 18.94
CA ASP A 202 11.66 -2.53 19.94
C ASP A 202 11.49 -1.15 19.30
N LYS A 203 12.20 -0.87 18.20
CA LYS A 203 12.08 0.39 17.46
C LYS A 203 10.71 0.53 16.81
N VAL A 204 10.24 -0.52 16.15
CA VAL A 204 8.93 -0.53 15.49
C VAL A 204 7.81 -0.26 16.49
N SER A 205 7.86 -0.88 17.67
CA SER A 205 6.92 -0.68 18.77
C SER A 205 7.03 0.74 19.34
N TYR A 206 8.25 1.21 19.62
CA TYR A 206 8.50 2.57 20.11
C TYR A 206 7.86 3.64 19.21
N TYR A 207 8.12 3.61 17.90
CA TYR A 207 7.54 4.60 16.98
C TYR A 207 6.03 4.42 16.81
N ALA A 208 5.51 3.19 16.80
CA ALA A 208 4.07 2.96 16.76
C ALA A 208 3.36 3.67 17.94
N HIS A 209 3.89 3.50 19.15
CA HIS A 209 3.38 4.19 20.33
C HIS A 209 3.58 5.70 20.26
N GLN A 210 4.73 6.20 19.78
CA GLN A 210 4.92 7.64 19.55
C GLN A 210 3.86 8.20 18.61
N PHE A 211 3.46 7.47 17.57
CA PHE A 211 2.39 7.89 16.65
C PHE A 211 0.97 7.64 17.19
N GLY A 212 0.83 7.19 18.43
CA GLY A 212 -0.44 7.08 19.15
C GLY A 212 -1.15 5.73 19.01
N LEU A 213 -0.52 4.71 18.44
CA LEU A 213 -1.11 3.36 18.33
C LEU A 213 -1.10 2.67 19.70
N GLY A 214 -2.21 2.02 20.05
CA GLY A 214 -2.38 1.38 21.36
C GLY A 214 -2.70 2.38 22.48
N GLU A 215 -3.10 3.59 22.14
CA GLU A 215 -3.52 4.63 23.06
C GLU A 215 -4.85 5.22 22.59
N MET A 216 -5.64 5.78 23.52
CA MET A 216 -6.83 6.55 23.15
C MET A 216 -6.45 7.71 22.23
N ALA A 217 -7.14 7.82 21.09
CA ALA A 217 -6.92 8.88 20.12
C ALA A 217 -7.75 10.13 20.50
N GLY A 218 -8.94 9.92 21.03
CA GLY A 218 -9.87 10.97 21.42
C GLY A 218 -9.61 11.59 22.79
N TYR A 219 -10.16 12.79 23.00
CA TYR A 219 -10.27 13.47 24.28
C TYR A 219 -11.69 13.32 24.83
N ASN A 220 -11.89 12.36 25.72
CA ASN A 220 -13.18 12.07 26.36
C ASN A 220 -14.32 11.78 25.37
N ILE A 221 -14.04 11.09 24.27
CA ILE A 221 -15.09 10.62 23.35
C ILE A 221 -15.77 9.41 23.98
N GLU A 222 -17.06 9.53 24.30
CA GLU A 222 -17.82 8.45 24.91
C GLU A 222 -17.87 7.23 23.99
N GLY A 223 -17.64 6.04 24.55
CA GLY A 223 -17.68 4.78 23.81
C GLY A 223 -16.43 4.49 22.97
N GLU A 224 -15.43 5.38 22.95
CA GLU A 224 -14.14 5.09 22.31
C GLU A 224 -13.44 3.91 23.00
N HIS A 225 -13.02 2.95 22.19
CA HIS A 225 -12.08 1.91 22.59
C HIS A 225 -10.69 2.22 22.02
N LEU A 226 -9.63 1.87 22.75
CA LEU A 226 -8.27 1.87 22.19
C LEU A 226 -8.01 0.59 21.37
N GLY A 227 -7.06 0.67 20.45
CA GLY A 227 -6.55 -0.49 19.72
C GLY A 227 -5.73 -1.42 20.61
N THR A 228 -4.96 -2.30 20.00
CA THR A 228 -4.01 -3.15 20.74
C THR A 228 -2.72 -3.25 19.96
N TYR A 229 -1.62 -2.89 20.62
CA TYR A 229 -0.28 -3.13 20.13
C TYR A 229 0.40 -4.20 20.99
N PRO A 230 1.04 -5.23 20.41
CA PRO A 230 1.71 -6.26 21.20
C PRO A 230 2.87 -5.70 22.04
N ASP A 231 2.99 -6.15 23.29
CA ASP A 231 4.14 -5.83 24.16
C ASP A 231 5.43 -6.58 23.75
N ALA A 232 5.29 -7.64 22.94
CA ALA A 232 6.40 -8.45 22.45
C ALA A 232 6.19 -8.82 20.97
N GLU A 233 7.29 -9.11 20.28
CA GLU A 233 7.25 -9.58 18.90
C GLU A 233 6.36 -10.83 18.77
N ILE A 234 5.48 -10.84 17.76
CA ILE A 234 4.69 -12.04 17.48
C ILE A 234 5.61 -13.23 17.13
N PRO A 235 5.19 -14.48 17.40
CA PRO A 235 6.00 -15.66 17.10
C PRO A 235 6.49 -15.71 15.64
N THR A 236 7.73 -16.14 15.40
CA THR A 236 8.32 -16.27 14.05
C THR A 236 7.48 -17.14 13.11
N LYS A 237 6.73 -18.12 13.63
CA LYS A 237 5.79 -18.94 12.85
C LYS A 237 4.61 -18.15 12.26
N LEU A 238 4.26 -17.02 12.87
CA LEU A 238 3.28 -16.05 12.36
C LEU A 238 3.97 -14.95 11.53
N GLY A 239 5.30 -15.01 11.40
CA GLY A 239 6.12 -14.13 10.57
C GLY A 239 6.81 -12.97 11.29
N GLY A 240 6.71 -12.91 12.62
CA GLY A 240 7.47 -11.97 13.44
C GLY A 240 7.25 -10.50 13.09
N VAL A 241 8.24 -9.67 13.42
CA VAL A 241 8.25 -8.22 13.17
C VAL A 241 8.03 -7.89 11.68
N GLY A 242 8.45 -8.77 10.77
CA GLY A 242 8.21 -8.60 9.35
C GLY A 242 6.73 -8.55 9.00
N LYS A 243 5.93 -9.52 9.47
CA LYS A 243 4.47 -9.54 9.24
C LYS A 243 3.74 -8.45 10.01
N MET A 244 4.23 -8.08 11.20
CA MET A 244 3.73 -6.89 11.91
C MET A 244 3.87 -5.63 11.03
N CYS A 245 5.05 -5.42 10.44
CA CYS A 245 5.34 -4.24 9.64
C CYS A 245 4.67 -4.18 8.27
N SER A 246 4.28 -5.32 7.71
CA SER A 246 3.74 -5.40 6.35
C SER A 246 2.24 -5.66 6.27
N PHE A 247 1.68 -6.38 7.25
CA PHE A 247 0.27 -6.74 7.33
C PHE A 247 -0.40 -6.28 8.64
N GLY A 248 0.33 -5.68 9.56
CA GLY A 248 -0.23 -5.32 10.87
C GLY A 248 -0.58 -6.54 11.71
N GLU A 249 0.08 -7.68 11.46
CA GLU A 249 -0.22 -8.93 12.16
C GLU A 249 -0.04 -8.75 13.67
N GLY A 250 -1.02 -9.22 14.46
CA GLY A 250 -1.02 -9.05 15.91
C GLY A 250 -1.41 -7.67 16.42
N VAL A 251 -1.63 -6.68 15.54
CA VAL A 251 -2.07 -5.33 15.91
C VAL A 251 -3.57 -5.19 15.65
N SER A 252 -4.29 -4.54 16.57
CA SER A 252 -5.61 -3.96 16.33
C SER A 252 -5.48 -2.44 16.30
N MET A 253 -6.00 -1.79 15.27
CA MET A 253 -5.97 -0.34 15.12
C MET A 253 -7.38 0.18 14.91
N THR A 254 -7.74 1.26 15.60
CA THR A 254 -9.05 1.90 15.44
C THR A 254 -9.03 2.90 14.28
N PRO A 255 -10.20 3.21 13.68
CA PRO A 255 -10.32 4.30 12.73
C PRO A 255 -9.82 5.64 13.27
N LEU A 256 -10.02 5.91 14.56
CA LEU A 256 -9.56 7.14 15.22
C LEU A 256 -8.03 7.17 15.39
N GLU A 257 -7.39 6.08 15.80
CA GLU A 257 -5.91 5.99 15.88
C GLU A 257 -5.27 6.24 14.49
N LEU A 258 -5.82 5.60 13.45
CA LEU A 258 -5.33 5.81 12.08
C LEU A 258 -5.56 7.26 11.62
N GLY A 259 -6.71 7.84 11.93
CA GLY A 259 -7.06 9.21 11.60
C GLY A 259 -6.16 10.23 12.30
N ALA A 260 -5.85 10.02 13.58
CA ALA A 260 -4.95 10.86 14.35
C ALA A 260 -3.51 10.82 13.80
N MET A 261 -2.99 9.61 13.51
CA MET A 261 -1.65 9.46 12.89
C MET A 261 -1.58 10.16 11.52
N VAL A 262 -2.59 9.99 10.67
CA VAL A 262 -2.63 10.63 9.35
C VAL A 262 -2.85 12.14 9.46
N SER A 263 -3.53 12.62 10.50
CA SER A 263 -3.64 14.05 10.82
C SER A 263 -2.31 14.67 11.20
N ALA A 264 -1.51 13.98 12.01
CA ALA A 264 -0.16 14.44 12.32
C ALA A 264 0.74 14.46 11.08
N ILE A 265 0.62 13.50 10.17
CA ILE A 265 1.31 13.55 8.86
C ILE A 265 0.81 14.75 8.04
N ALA A 266 -0.50 14.98 8.01
CA ALA A 266 -1.11 16.03 7.21
C ALA A 266 -0.89 17.44 7.78
N ASN A 267 -0.48 17.63 9.03
CA ASN A 267 -0.27 18.96 9.62
C ASN A 267 1.21 19.29 9.91
N GLY A 268 2.14 18.40 9.57
CA GLY A 268 3.57 18.65 9.80
C GLY A 268 4.14 18.00 11.07
N GLY A 269 3.34 17.31 11.87
CA GLY A 269 3.83 16.50 13.00
C GLY A 269 3.15 16.77 14.34
N THR A 270 2.11 17.60 14.41
CA THR A 270 1.38 17.81 15.67
C THR A 270 0.32 16.73 15.83
N LEU A 271 0.47 15.85 16.80
CA LEU A 271 -0.57 14.90 17.15
C LEU A 271 -1.53 15.58 18.13
N TYR A 272 -2.75 15.87 17.68
CA TYR A 272 -3.83 16.35 18.53
C TYR A 272 -4.57 15.15 19.16
N TYR A 273 -5.16 15.36 20.34
CA TYR A 273 -6.28 14.52 20.72
C TYR A 273 -7.45 14.81 19.79
N LEU A 274 -8.09 13.76 19.30
CA LEU A 274 -9.30 13.93 18.49
C LEU A 274 -10.45 14.37 19.40
N GLN A 275 -11.26 15.29 18.90
CA GLN A 275 -12.38 15.85 19.66
C GLN A 275 -13.62 15.83 18.77
N HIS A 276 -14.72 15.28 19.27
CA HIS A 276 -16.00 15.18 18.57
C HIS A 276 -17.05 15.98 19.34
N PRO A 277 -17.17 17.30 19.10
CA PRO A 277 -18.26 18.08 19.65
C PRO A 277 -19.60 17.49 19.22
N THR A 278 -20.50 17.32 20.18
CA THR A 278 -21.84 16.74 19.97
C THR A 278 -22.95 17.77 20.07
N SER A 279 -22.62 19.04 20.34
CA SER A 279 -23.57 20.15 20.40
C SER A 279 -22.99 21.44 19.80
N ALA A 280 -23.86 22.38 19.43
CA ALA A 280 -23.43 23.70 18.93
C ALA A 280 -22.63 24.50 19.98
N GLU A 281 -22.93 24.31 21.27
CA GLU A 281 -22.19 24.95 22.36
C GLU A 281 -20.76 24.39 22.46
N GLU A 282 -20.59 23.07 22.36
CA GLU A 282 -19.26 22.45 22.33
C GLU A 282 -18.46 22.87 21.10
N VAL A 283 -19.11 23.06 19.94
CA VAL A 283 -18.47 23.61 18.74
C VAL A 283 -18.01 25.05 18.97
N ALA A 284 -18.85 25.89 19.56
CA ALA A 284 -18.52 27.30 19.82
C ALA A 284 -17.38 27.46 20.83
N ASN A 285 -17.29 26.56 21.82
CA ASN A 285 -16.26 26.56 22.85
C ASN A 285 -15.07 25.64 22.51
N PHE A 286 -15.00 25.13 21.28
CA PHE A 286 -13.98 24.20 20.85
C PHE A 286 -12.58 24.81 20.97
N GLN A 287 -11.67 24.09 21.61
CA GLN A 287 -10.25 24.42 21.69
C GLN A 287 -9.42 23.17 21.34
N PRO A 288 -8.47 23.26 20.39
CA PRO A 288 -7.57 22.16 20.06
C PRO A 288 -6.73 21.72 21.27
N ARG A 289 -6.59 20.41 21.46
CA ARG A 289 -5.72 19.84 22.50
C ARG A 289 -4.57 19.07 21.89
N VAL A 290 -3.35 19.60 22.03
CA VAL A 290 -2.14 18.92 21.57
C VAL A 290 -1.83 17.74 22.49
N LYS A 291 -1.71 16.54 21.91
CA LYS A 291 -1.27 15.33 22.61
C LYS A 291 0.25 15.24 22.65
N ARG A 292 0.92 15.52 21.51
CA ARG A 292 2.39 15.56 21.38
C ARG A 292 2.84 16.18 20.06
N HIS A 293 4.09 16.62 20.01
CA HIS A 293 4.76 16.99 18.76
C HIS A 293 5.70 15.87 18.31
N LEU A 294 5.60 15.52 17.04
CA LEU A 294 6.41 14.50 16.37
C LEU A 294 7.42 15.20 15.47
N ASP A 295 8.69 14.83 15.56
CA ASP A 295 9.75 15.35 14.70
C ASP A 295 9.76 14.63 13.33
N ILE A 296 8.65 14.78 12.59
CA ILE A 296 8.46 14.14 11.28
C ILE A 296 8.35 15.16 10.14
N ALA A 297 8.33 16.46 10.43
CA ALA A 297 8.21 17.51 9.42
C ALA A 297 9.22 17.34 8.26
N PRO A 298 10.52 17.05 8.53
CA PRO A 298 11.51 16.85 7.46
C PRO A 298 11.28 15.55 6.66
N LEU A 299 10.57 14.58 7.22
CA LEU A 299 10.35 13.25 6.66
C LEU A 299 9.07 13.17 5.80
N ILE A 300 8.13 14.10 6.00
CA ILE A 300 6.84 14.11 5.30
C ILE A 300 7.00 14.12 3.77
N PRO A 301 7.90 14.91 3.15
CA PRO A 301 8.09 14.87 1.69
C PRO A 301 8.45 13.47 1.17
N GLU A 302 9.25 12.71 1.93
CA GLU A 302 9.74 11.37 1.55
C GLU A 302 8.60 10.33 1.50
N ILE A 303 7.61 10.43 2.40
CA ILE A 303 6.43 9.54 2.39
C ILE A 303 5.31 10.06 1.47
N SER A 304 5.24 11.37 1.26
CA SER A 304 4.16 12.02 0.50
C SER A 304 4.16 11.56 -0.96
N ASP A 305 5.32 11.45 -1.60
CA ASP A 305 5.43 10.91 -2.97
C ASP A 305 4.84 9.50 -3.08
N GLY A 306 5.07 8.66 -2.06
CA GLY A 306 4.56 7.29 -2.03
C GLY A 306 3.04 7.22 -1.81
N MET A 307 2.52 8.11 -0.95
CA MET A 307 1.08 8.24 -0.68
C MET A 307 0.33 8.83 -1.88
N ALA A 308 0.87 9.85 -2.54
CA ALA A 308 0.36 10.38 -3.80
C ALA A 308 0.42 9.31 -4.91
N GLY A 309 1.55 8.61 -5.01
CA GLY A 309 1.73 7.50 -5.96
C GLY A 309 0.69 6.38 -5.78
N ALA A 310 0.23 6.12 -4.55
CA ALA A 310 -0.84 5.16 -4.31
C ALA A 310 -2.14 5.54 -5.04
N VAL A 311 -2.47 6.83 -5.09
CA VAL A 311 -3.66 7.37 -5.76
C VAL A 311 -3.42 7.53 -7.28
N LEU A 312 -2.23 7.96 -7.68
CA LEU A 312 -1.94 8.24 -9.09
C LEU A 312 -1.83 6.98 -9.95
N TYR A 313 -1.12 5.97 -9.45
CA TYR A 313 -0.79 4.74 -10.23
C TYR A 313 -0.76 3.46 -9.37
N GLY A 314 -1.07 3.57 -8.08
CA GLY A 314 -0.95 2.48 -7.11
C GLY A 314 -2.26 1.87 -6.66
N THR A 315 -2.29 1.44 -5.40
CA THR A 315 -3.40 0.67 -4.82
C THR A 315 -4.67 1.47 -4.54
N ALA A 316 -4.61 2.80 -4.56
CA ALA A 316 -5.71 3.72 -4.29
C ALA A 316 -6.23 4.44 -5.55
N ARG A 317 -5.87 3.97 -6.75
CA ARG A 317 -6.29 4.57 -8.03
C ARG A 317 -7.80 4.74 -8.22
N SER A 318 -8.61 4.04 -7.44
CA SER A 318 -10.05 4.12 -7.46
C SER A 318 -10.61 5.44 -6.94
N VAL A 319 -9.85 6.22 -6.15
CA VAL A 319 -10.21 7.61 -5.84
C VAL A 319 -10.47 8.38 -7.14
N ARG A 320 -9.59 8.20 -8.14
CA ARG A 320 -9.62 8.88 -9.43
C ARG A 320 -10.76 8.45 -10.36
N MET A 321 -11.57 7.47 -9.98
CA MET A 321 -12.80 7.16 -10.70
C MET A 321 -13.85 8.26 -10.50
N ASN A 322 -13.79 8.95 -9.36
CA ASN A 322 -14.79 9.94 -8.96
C ASN A 322 -14.20 11.34 -8.74
N PHE A 323 -12.90 11.45 -8.42
CA PHE A 323 -12.31 12.73 -8.02
C PHE A 323 -10.85 12.88 -8.50
N SER A 324 -10.54 14.00 -9.14
CA SER A 324 -9.20 14.33 -9.66
C SER A 324 -8.86 15.83 -9.63
N GLU A 325 -9.70 16.63 -9.01
CA GLU A 325 -9.60 18.09 -8.95
C GLU A 325 -8.51 18.54 -7.98
N GLU A 326 -8.35 17.84 -6.86
CA GLU A 326 -7.32 18.12 -5.86
C GLU A 326 -6.36 16.95 -5.66
N GLU A 327 -5.17 17.25 -5.15
CA GLU A 327 -4.19 16.23 -4.83
C GLU A 327 -4.61 15.43 -3.59
N ILE A 328 -4.83 14.12 -3.77
CA ILE A 328 -5.12 13.21 -2.66
C ILE A 328 -3.90 12.34 -2.40
N LEU A 329 -3.49 12.31 -1.14
CA LEU A 329 -2.43 11.44 -0.63
C LEU A 329 -3.06 10.40 0.28
N GLY A 330 -2.75 9.12 0.10
CA GLY A 330 -3.35 8.11 0.97
C GLY A 330 -2.69 6.74 0.96
N LYS A 331 -3.22 5.85 1.79
CA LYS A 331 -2.76 4.47 1.93
C LYS A 331 -3.93 3.53 2.12
N THR A 332 -4.00 2.50 1.26
CA THR A 332 -4.98 1.41 1.42
C THR A 332 -4.46 0.28 2.31
N GLY A 333 -5.39 -0.43 2.94
CA GLY A 333 -5.19 -1.69 3.64
C GLY A 333 -6.20 -2.74 3.18
N THR A 334 -5.76 -3.98 2.99
CA THR A 334 -6.65 -5.13 2.74
C THR A 334 -6.12 -6.36 3.45
N CYS A 335 -6.95 -7.00 4.24
CA CYS A 335 -6.64 -8.29 4.87
C CYS A 335 -7.94 -9.00 5.23
N SER A 336 -7.84 -10.28 5.57
CA SER A 336 -8.98 -11.11 5.95
C SER A 336 -8.64 -11.84 7.24
N ARG A 337 -9.55 -11.83 8.22
CA ARG A 337 -9.41 -12.53 9.50
C ARG A 337 -10.75 -13.16 9.89
N ALA A 338 -10.70 -14.42 10.33
CA ALA A 338 -11.87 -15.13 10.88
C ALA A 338 -13.16 -15.09 10.03
N GLY A 339 -13.05 -15.13 8.69
CA GLY A 339 -14.23 -15.08 7.80
C GLY A 339 -14.74 -13.66 7.52
N THR A 340 -14.01 -12.64 7.93
CA THR A 340 -14.27 -11.23 7.63
C THR A 340 -13.12 -10.65 6.82
N ARG A 341 -13.44 -9.82 5.84
CA ARG A 341 -12.49 -9.03 5.08
C ARG A 341 -12.56 -7.58 5.54
N TYR A 342 -11.39 -6.97 5.65
CA TYR A 342 -11.23 -5.56 6.00
C TYR A 342 -10.76 -4.77 4.79
N GLY A 343 -11.39 -3.62 4.57
CA GLY A 343 -11.00 -2.62 3.58
C GLY A 343 -10.70 -1.32 4.30
N TRP A 344 -9.44 -0.90 4.28
CA TRP A 344 -9.02 0.37 4.86
C TRP A 344 -8.58 1.32 3.76
N PHE A 345 -8.89 2.60 3.94
CA PHE A 345 -8.22 3.69 3.26
C PHE A 345 -8.13 4.88 4.19
N ALA A 346 -6.92 5.40 4.40
CA ALA A 346 -6.74 6.69 5.04
C ALA A 346 -6.04 7.63 4.08
N SER A 347 -6.54 8.86 3.99
CA SER A 347 -6.05 9.86 3.05
C SER A 347 -6.22 11.26 3.59
N TYR A 348 -5.56 12.22 2.95
CA TYR A 348 -5.90 13.62 3.08
C TYR A 348 -5.90 14.31 1.72
N ALA A 349 -6.79 15.30 1.58
CA ALA A 349 -6.77 16.22 0.44
C ALA A 349 -5.76 17.33 0.75
N ASN A 350 -4.80 17.53 -0.14
CA ASN A 350 -3.78 18.56 -0.05
C ASN A 350 -4.19 19.75 -0.93
N THR A 351 -5.01 20.63 -0.37
CA THR A 351 -5.53 21.82 -1.08
C THR A 351 -4.88 23.11 -0.56
N GLU A 352 -5.00 24.20 -1.31
CA GLU A 352 -4.51 25.52 -0.91
C GLU A 352 -5.32 26.18 0.23
N VAL A 353 -6.57 25.73 0.42
CA VAL A 353 -7.54 26.32 1.36
C VAL A 353 -7.49 25.63 2.72
N GLY A 354 -7.09 24.36 2.75
CA GLY A 354 -6.96 23.56 3.96
C GLY A 354 -6.75 22.09 3.65
N ARG A 355 -6.57 21.28 4.69
CA ARG A 355 -6.48 19.82 4.56
C ARG A 355 -7.65 19.20 5.30
N ILE A 356 -8.19 18.12 4.75
CA ILE A 356 -9.14 17.26 5.45
C ILE A 356 -8.63 15.83 5.39
N VAL A 357 -8.52 15.20 6.55
CA VAL A 357 -8.15 13.79 6.68
C VAL A 357 -9.42 12.96 6.63
N THR A 358 -9.38 11.85 5.91
CA THR A 358 -10.49 10.92 5.78
C THR A 358 -10.01 9.51 6.06
N VAL A 359 -10.70 8.79 6.93
CA VAL A 359 -10.54 7.35 7.14
C VAL A 359 -11.82 6.65 6.74
N VAL A 360 -11.70 5.72 5.79
CA VAL A 360 -12.77 4.79 5.40
C VAL A 360 -12.36 3.39 5.86
N PHE A 361 -13.18 2.80 6.73
CA PHE A 361 -13.00 1.43 7.19
C PHE A 361 -14.24 0.60 6.86
N LEU A 362 -14.03 -0.55 6.23
CA LEU A 362 -15.07 -1.46 5.78
C LEU A 362 -14.83 -2.85 6.36
N GLU A 363 -15.89 -3.53 6.76
CA GLU A 363 -15.87 -4.94 7.16
C GLU A 363 -16.94 -5.74 6.42
N GLY A 364 -16.67 -7.01 6.11
CA GLY A 364 -17.62 -7.83 5.36
C GLY A 364 -16.98 -8.95 4.58
N GLY A 365 -17.54 -9.25 3.40
CA GLY A 365 -17.00 -10.22 2.47
C GLY A 365 -16.52 -9.55 1.19
N ARG A 366 -17.18 -9.86 0.07
CA ARG A 366 -17.01 -9.10 -1.18
C ARG A 366 -18.16 -8.09 -1.29
N PRO A 367 -17.95 -6.84 -1.74
CA PRO A 367 -16.72 -6.28 -2.30
C PRO A 367 -15.88 -5.48 -1.29
N THR A 368 -15.63 -5.99 -0.07
CA THR A 368 -14.87 -5.26 0.97
C THR A 368 -13.35 -5.39 0.77
N TYR A 369 -12.66 -4.30 0.43
CA TYR A 369 -11.19 -4.24 0.27
C TYR A 369 -10.72 -2.78 0.16
N GLY A 370 -9.42 -2.53 0.33
CA GLY A 370 -8.85 -1.18 0.37
C GLY A 370 -9.16 -0.30 -0.86
N PRO A 371 -9.01 -0.78 -2.10
CA PRO A 371 -9.46 -0.01 -3.26
C PRO A 371 -10.96 0.35 -3.26
N LYS A 372 -11.86 -0.48 -2.70
CA LYS A 372 -13.27 -0.07 -2.54
C LYS A 372 -13.41 1.04 -1.49
N ALA A 373 -12.66 0.97 -0.38
CA ALA A 373 -12.61 2.07 0.59
C ALA A 373 -12.06 3.38 -0.03
N ALA A 374 -11.07 3.27 -0.93
CA ALA A 374 -10.53 4.40 -1.68
C ALA A 374 -11.51 4.97 -2.73
N GLU A 375 -12.35 4.12 -3.34
CA GLU A 375 -13.43 4.54 -4.24
C GLU A 375 -14.47 5.40 -3.47
N ILE A 376 -14.87 4.94 -2.27
CA ILE A 376 -15.77 5.66 -1.36
C ILE A 376 -15.17 7.02 -0.97
N ALA A 377 -13.90 7.07 -0.59
CA ALA A 377 -13.23 8.35 -0.32
C ALA A 377 -13.24 9.27 -1.55
N GLY A 378 -13.11 8.73 -2.77
CA GLY A 378 -13.26 9.51 -4.00
C GLY A 378 -14.66 10.13 -4.15
N HIS A 379 -15.73 9.40 -3.80
CA HIS A 379 -17.09 9.95 -3.77
C HIS A 379 -17.23 11.04 -2.70
N LEU A 380 -16.65 10.85 -1.52
CA LEU A 380 -16.64 11.86 -0.47
C LEU A 380 -15.96 13.14 -0.94
N TYR A 381 -14.76 13.05 -1.53
CA TYR A 381 -14.04 14.23 -2.02
C TYR A 381 -14.79 14.95 -3.15
N ARG A 382 -15.42 14.20 -4.06
CA ARG A 382 -16.33 14.77 -5.08
C ARG A 382 -17.47 15.56 -4.42
N ASN A 383 -18.16 14.95 -3.46
CA ASN A 383 -19.29 15.60 -2.79
C ASN A 383 -18.85 16.86 -2.03
N LEU A 384 -17.70 16.83 -1.35
CA LEU A 384 -17.13 18.02 -0.69
C LEU A 384 -16.82 19.14 -1.70
N TYR A 385 -16.21 18.78 -2.83
CA TYR A 385 -15.86 19.73 -3.90
C TYR A 385 -17.11 20.37 -4.51
N ASP A 386 -18.11 19.57 -4.85
CA ASP A 386 -19.36 20.05 -5.47
C ASP A 386 -20.16 20.97 -4.52
N HIS A 387 -19.93 20.87 -3.21
CA HIS A 387 -20.52 21.74 -2.18
C HIS A 387 -19.56 22.86 -1.70
N ASN A 388 -18.53 23.19 -2.49
CA ASN A 388 -17.60 24.30 -2.27
C ASN A 388 -16.78 24.22 -0.97
N PHE A 389 -16.64 23.04 -0.35
CA PHE A 389 -15.89 22.88 0.90
C PHE A 389 -14.41 23.29 0.75
N PHE A 390 -13.80 23.04 -0.42
CA PHE A 390 -12.41 23.39 -0.70
C PHE A 390 -12.20 24.80 -1.25
N ILE A 391 -13.27 25.58 -1.44
CA ILE A 391 -13.20 26.94 -2.03
C ILE A 391 -13.28 28.02 -0.94
N VAL A 392 -14.04 27.76 0.13
CA VAL A 392 -14.20 28.69 1.25
C VAL A 392 -13.37 28.19 2.42
N ARG A 393 -12.42 28.99 2.93
CA ARG A 393 -11.76 28.67 4.20
C ARG A 393 -12.84 28.57 5.28
N PRO A 394 -13.01 27.42 5.95
CA PRO A 394 -13.86 27.37 7.13
C PRO A 394 -13.36 28.44 8.09
N THR A 395 -14.24 29.36 8.50
CA THR A 395 -13.90 30.37 9.49
C THR A 395 -13.73 29.67 10.83
N MET A 396 -12.49 29.36 11.21
CA MET A 396 -12.15 28.80 12.51
C MET A 396 -11.18 29.74 13.25
N PRO A 397 -11.17 29.73 14.60
CA PRO A 397 -10.30 30.59 15.39
C PRO A 397 -8.83 30.36 14.99
N THR A 398 -8.16 31.44 14.59
CA THR A 398 -6.74 31.44 14.26
C THR A 398 -5.89 30.97 15.45
N ASP A 399 -4.78 30.27 15.15
CA ASP A 399 -3.71 29.71 16.01
C ASP A 399 -3.07 30.62 17.10
N ASN A 400 -3.69 31.73 17.50
CA ASN A 400 -3.12 32.73 18.39
C ASN A 400 -3.72 32.74 19.81
N ALA A 401 -4.37 31.66 20.26
CA ALA A 401 -4.78 31.53 21.66
C ALA A 401 -3.89 30.50 22.36
N GLY A 402 -3.11 30.96 23.34
CA GLY A 402 -2.12 30.18 24.08
C GLY A 402 -2.61 28.79 24.48
N VAL A 403 -1.92 27.78 23.97
CA VAL A 403 -2.11 26.37 24.33
C VAL A 403 -1.73 26.21 25.81
N GLU A 404 -2.74 26.03 26.65
CA GLU A 404 -2.54 25.72 28.07
C GLU A 404 -1.93 24.31 28.16
N LYS A 405 -0.69 24.22 28.65
CA LYS A 405 -0.03 22.94 28.92
C LYS A 405 -0.74 22.29 30.09
N VAL A 406 -1.53 21.23 29.84
CA VAL A 406 -2.09 20.42 30.91
C VAL A 406 -0.94 19.66 31.58
N GLY A 407 -0.62 20.07 32.81
CA GLY A 407 0.35 19.41 33.66
C GLY A 407 -0.10 18.00 34.03
N VAL A 408 0.82 17.05 33.92
CA VAL A 408 0.67 15.69 34.41
C VAL A 408 0.57 15.74 35.93
N ALA A 409 -0.58 15.36 36.50
CA ALA A 409 -0.67 15.07 37.92
C ALA A 409 0.18 13.82 38.21
N GLN A 410 1.05 13.95 39.22
CA GLN A 410 2.02 12.94 39.67
C GLN A 410 1.36 11.67 40.20
#